data_AF-A0A3A1U2X7-F1
#
_entry.id   AF-A0A3A1U2X7-F1
#
_cell.length_a   1.000
_cell.length_b   1.000
_cell.length_c   1.000
_cell.angle_alpha   90.00
_cell.angle_beta   90.00
_cell.angle_gamma   90.00
#
_symmetry.space_group_name_H-M   'P 1'
#
loop_
_entity.id
_entity.type
_entity.pdbx_description
1 polymer ?
#
loop_
_entity_poly.entity_id
_entity_poly.type
_entity_poly.pdbx_seq_one_letter_code
_entity_poly.pdbx_strand_id
1 'polypeptide(L)'
;MARGLAPARARGPRVRVAGVGHRAPARLRRGRGGPRRRGPGPRGGRAPDRAAAGRRAAPHRDDAGEHARHPAPPAARPERVVSRVVLLDLLPGGMDVNGDRGNVLALRRRLDWARIDAAVVTGDDRRWWAARPDLVHVGGPSVAGQRAALARLAGQRAVLHEWVADGVPVLGVAGGFHLLLDRLLLPGDRVPVAGLGLLRGSSRPAARVSGFAVVETAIGRVHGYHNLGQEAELDEGTEPWGRVLLGAGNAPGRPDEGAASGRVVGTNLHGPLLPRNPRVADELLGVAAARRGLDYRPGERHRAVDRIAERANAVLHARAAGRGSRSYVPASAGTGLRRPV
;
A
#
# COMPACT_ATOMS: atom_id res chain seq x y z
N MET A 1 31.21 -65.44 41.37
CA MET A 1 30.44 -64.84 40.26
C MET A 1 30.37 -63.33 40.45
N ALA A 2 30.71 -62.60 39.38
CA ALA A 2 30.45 -61.19 39.05
C ALA A 2 30.53 -60.10 40.15
N ARG A 3 31.66 -59.37 40.16
CA ARG A 3 31.72 -57.95 40.54
C ARG A 3 31.18 -57.11 39.37
N GLY A 4 30.14 -56.31 39.59
CA GLY A 4 29.55 -55.41 38.59
C GLY A 4 29.91 -53.95 38.86
N LEU A 5 30.67 -53.37 37.94
CA LEU A 5 31.11 -51.97 37.92
C LEU A 5 29.96 -50.99 37.64
N ALA A 6 29.96 -49.86 38.35
CA ALA A 6 29.15 -48.68 38.03
C ALA A 6 29.77 -47.90 36.85
N PRO A 7 28.97 -47.35 35.90
CA PRO A 7 29.51 -46.64 34.75
C PRO A 7 29.92 -45.19 35.07
N ALA A 8 31.07 -44.82 34.50
CA ALA A 8 31.69 -43.51 34.58
C ALA A 8 30.87 -42.42 33.86
N ARG A 9 30.74 -41.25 34.51
CA ARG A 9 30.19 -40.02 33.92
C ARG A 9 31.20 -39.43 32.93
N ALA A 10 30.88 -39.45 31.64
CA ALA A 10 31.64 -38.74 30.62
C ALA A 10 31.43 -37.22 30.75
N ARG A 11 32.53 -36.47 30.92
CA ARG A 11 32.56 -35.00 30.88
C ARG A 11 32.56 -34.55 29.41
N GLY A 12 31.47 -33.92 28.98
CA GLY A 12 31.38 -33.23 27.68
C GLY A 12 32.26 -31.97 27.61
N PRO A 13 32.61 -31.50 26.40
CA PRO A 13 33.57 -30.42 26.20
C PRO A 13 33.01 -29.07 26.64
N ARG A 14 33.85 -28.29 27.34
CA ARG A 14 33.57 -26.91 27.74
C ARG A 14 33.63 -25.98 26.53
N VAL A 15 32.48 -25.49 26.08
CA VAL A 15 32.40 -24.39 25.11
C VAL A 15 32.61 -23.07 25.88
N ARG A 16 33.71 -22.37 25.58
CA ARG A 16 33.92 -20.98 26.02
C ARG A 16 33.03 -20.07 25.17
N VAL A 17 31.99 -19.51 25.77
CA VAL A 17 31.22 -18.41 25.18
C VAL A 17 31.99 -17.13 25.44
N ALA A 18 32.53 -16.52 24.38
CA ALA A 18 33.06 -15.17 24.42
C ALA A 18 31.89 -14.20 24.61
N GLY A 19 31.90 -13.46 25.73
CA GLY A 19 30.87 -12.48 26.06
C GLY A 19 30.92 -11.30 25.08
N VAL A 20 29.83 -11.10 24.33
CA VAL A 20 29.58 -9.86 23.61
C VAL A 20 28.97 -8.88 24.60
N GLY A 21 29.67 -7.79 24.87
CA GLY A 21 29.30 -6.79 25.85
C GLY A 21 27.95 -6.12 25.57
N HIS A 22 27.04 -6.21 26.52
CA HIS A 22 25.83 -5.40 26.56
C HIS A 22 26.19 -3.95 26.92
N ARG A 23 26.11 -3.03 25.95
CA ARG A 23 25.98 -1.59 26.24
C ARG A 23 24.53 -1.30 26.62
N ALA A 24 24.33 -0.88 27.87
CA ALA A 24 23.06 -0.39 28.38
C ALA A 24 22.62 0.91 27.66
N PRO A 25 21.31 1.13 27.43
CA PRO A 25 20.84 2.41 26.94
C PRO A 25 20.91 3.49 28.03
N ALA A 26 21.42 4.66 27.63
CA ALA A 26 21.58 5.84 28.46
C ALA A 26 20.25 6.33 29.03
N ARG A 27 20.23 6.56 30.35
CA ARG A 27 19.13 7.20 31.08
C ARG A 27 19.09 8.70 30.76
N LEU A 28 18.01 9.15 30.13
CA LEU A 28 17.68 10.59 30.03
C LEU A 28 17.30 11.12 31.43
N ARG A 29 18.20 11.92 32.02
CA ARG A 29 17.94 12.73 33.20
C ARG A 29 16.95 13.85 32.85
N ARG A 30 15.71 13.78 33.35
CA ARG A 30 14.83 14.95 33.45
C ARG A 30 15.27 15.79 34.64
N GLY A 31 15.76 17.00 34.38
CA GLY A 31 16.06 18.01 35.39
C GLY A 31 14.78 18.50 36.06
N ARG A 32 14.78 18.49 37.40
CA ARG A 32 13.81 19.15 38.27
C ARG A 32 14.21 20.62 38.43
N GLY A 33 13.29 21.54 38.20
CA GLY A 33 13.35 22.94 38.63
C GLY A 33 12.01 23.29 39.28
N GLY A 34 12.07 23.67 40.56
CA GLY A 34 10.95 23.82 41.50
C GLY A 34 10.14 25.13 41.39
N PRO A 35 9.28 25.43 42.40
CA PRO A 35 7.97 26.06 42.18
C PRO A 35 7.77 27.44 42.86
N ARG A 36 6.52 27.93 42.75
CA ARG A 36 5.78 28.95 43.54
C ARG A 36 5.65 30.31 42.82
N ARG A 37 4.54 31.05 42.83
CA ARG A 37 3.49 31.23 43.87
C ARG A 37 2.09 31.49 43.28
N ARG A 38 1.07 31.21 44.10
CA ARG A 38 -0.37 31.44 43.90
C ARG A 38 -0.82 32.81 44.44
N GLY A 39 -1.89 33.32 43.81
CA GLY A 39 -3.06 33.95 44.46
C GLY A 39 -3.25 35.45 44.20
N PRO A 40 -4.45 36.02 44.40
CA PRO A 40 -5.81 35.45 44.40
C PRO A 40 -6.82 36.27 43.52
N GLY A 41 -8.00 35.70 43.18
CA GLY A 41 -9.19 36.49 42.79
C GLY A 41 -9.93 37.03 44.02
N PRO A 42 -11.24 37.39 43.99
CA PRO A 42 -12.19 37.65 42.90
C PRO A 42 -13.02 38.95 43.12
N ARG A 43 -14.00 39.25 42.24
CA ARG A 43 -15.30 40.00 42.41
C ARG A 43 -15.67 40.57 41.04
N GLY A 44 -16.85 40.35 40.44
CA GLY A 44 -18.20 40.45 41.00
C GLY A 44 -18.81 41.79 40.54
N GLY A 45 -19.62 41.78 39.48
CA GLY A 45 -20.26 42.99 38.96
C GLY A 45 -21.31 42.68 37.89
N ARG A 46 -22.58 42.60 38.32
CA ARG A 46 -23.78 42.50 37.49
C ARG A 46 -23.96 43.77 36.65
N ALA A 47 -24.32 43.63 35.38
CA ALA A 47 -24.87 44.72 34.57
C ALA A 47 -26.34 44.97 34.96
N PRO A 48 -26.80 46.22 35.10
CA PRO A 48 -28.22 46.51 35.25
C PRO A 48 -28.88 46.82 33.89
N ASP A 49 -30.05 46.19 33.70
CA ASP A 49 -31.08 46.64 32.77
C ASP A 49 -31.53 48.07 33.11
N ARG A 50 -31.67 48.92 32.10
CA ARG A 50 -32.55 50.09 32.16
C ARG A 50 -33.38 50.23 30.90
N ALA A 51 -34.69 50.25 31.16
CA ALA A 51 -35.79 50.38 30.24
C ALA A 51 -35.94 51.80 29.68
N ALA A 52 -36.54 51.83 28.48
CA ALA A 52 -37.57 52.74 27.98
C ALA A 52 -37.53 54.23 28.42
N ALA A 53 -37.29 55.10 27.43
CA ALA A 53 -37.90 56.41 27.37
C ALA A 53 -38.32 56.69 25.92
N GLY A 54 -39.64 56.70 25.69
CA GLY A 54 -40.24 57.06 24.43
C GLY A 54 -40.11 58.56 24.15
N ARG A 55 -39.89 58.90 22.88
CA ARG A 55 -40.21 60.22 22.34
C ARG A 55 -40.87 60.02 20.98
N ARG A 56 -42.13 60.46 20.89
CA ARG A 56 -42.90 60.60 19.66
C ARG A 56 -42.33 61.77 18.87
N ALA A 57 -42.10 61.58 17.57
CA ALA A 57 -41.93 62.66 16.60
C ALA A 57 -42.76 62.31 15.35
N ALA A 58 -43.43 63.34 14.82
CA ALA A 58 -44.45 63.32 13.78
C ALA A 58 -43.91 62.93 12.38
N PRO A 59 -44.77 62.60 11.40
CA PRO A 59 -44.34 62.09 10.11
C PRO A 59 -43.91 63.24 9.19
N HIS A 60 -42.69 63.17 8.65
CA HIS A 60 -42.30 63.95 7.48
C HIS A 60 -42.66 63.17 6.21
N ARG A 61 -43.41 63.83 5.32
CA ARG A 61 -43.57 63.46 3.92
C ARG A 61 -42.43 64.04 3.07
N ASP A 62 -42.33 63.49 1.87
CA ASP A 62 -41.52 63.90 0.72
C ASP A 62 -40.05 63.41 0.83
N ASP A 63 -39.42 62.76 -0.15
CA ASP A 63 -39.55 62.84 -1.60
C ASP A 63 -39.00 61.59 -2.31
N ALA A 64 -39.55 61.24 -3.47
CA ALA A 64 -39.07 60.18 -4.34
C ALA A 64 -37.77 60.60 -5.04
N GLY A 65 -36.62 60.30 -4.41
CA GLY A 65 -35.30 60.37 -5.02
C GLY A 65 -34.88 59.02 -5.61
N GLU A 66 -34.76 58.96 -6.94
CA GLU A 66 -34.32 57.78 -7.69
C GLU A 66 -32.85 57.45 -7.38
N HIS A 67 -32.61 56.61 -6.37
CA HIS A 67 -31.26 56.09 -6.10
C HIS A 67 -30.86 55.11 -7.21
N ALA A 68 -29.92 55.53 -8.06
CA ALA A 68 -29.31 54.68 -9.06
C ALA A 68 -28.82 53.37 -8.42
N ARG A 69 -29.36 52.24 -8.89
CA ARG A 69 -29.01 50.91 -8.41
C ARG A 69 -27.52 50.68 -8.68
N HIS A 70 -26.73 50.42 -7.63
CA HIS A 70 -25.36 49.96 -7.81
C HIS A 70 -25.34 48.72 -8.72
N PRO A 71 -24.46 48.65 -9.75
CA PRO A 71 -24.31 47.44 -10.52
C PRO A 71 -23.91 46.31 -9.58
N ALA A 72 -24.63 45.19 -9.66
CA ALA A 72 -24.31 44.00 -8.87
C ALA A 72 -22.85 43.61 -9.12
N PRO A 73 -22.10 43.19 -8.09
CA PRO A 73 -20.74 42.68 -8.28
C PRO A 73 -20.78 41.56 -9.32
N PRO A 74 -19.82 41.51 -10.26
CA PRO A 74 -19.79 40.47 -11.27
C PRO A 74 -19.84 39.11 -10.58
N ALA A 75 -20.69 38.21 -11.09
CA ALA A 75 -20.84 36.87 -10.56
C ALA A 75 -19.45 36.26 -10.30
N ALA A 76 -19.26 35.72 -9.09
CA ALA A 76 -18.02 35.06 -8.73
C ALA A 76 -17.66 34.08 -9.85
N ARG A 77 -16.46 34.25 -10.44
CA ARG A 77 -15.94 33.29 -11.42
C ARG A 77 -16.04 31.91 -10.77
N PRO A 78 -16.61 30.89 -11.44
CA PRO A 78 -16.67 29.56 -10.88
C PRO A 78 -15.27 29.19 -10.42
N GLU A 79 -15.15 28.84 -9.14
CA GLU A 79 -13.89 28.44 -8.54
C GLU A 79 -13.33 27.33 -9.42
N ARG A 80 -12.14 27.55 -10.00
CA ARG A 80 -11.49 26.54 -10.82
C ARG A 80 -11.24 25.37 -9.88
N VAL A 81 -12.11 24.38 -9.87
CA VAL A 81 -11.88 23.12 -9.17
C VAL A 81 -10.62 22.58 -9.81
N VAL A 82 -9.49 22.74 -9.12
CA VAL A 82 -8.24 22.11 -9.54
C VAL A 82 -8.51 20.62 -9.37
N SER A 83 -8.82 19.94 -10.46
CA SER A 83 -9.13 18.52 -10.43
C SER A 83 -7.86 17.80 -9.94
N ARG A 84 -7.84 17.45 -8.65
CA ARG A 84 -6.70 16.80 -8.01
C ARG A 84 -6.91 15.29 -8.07
N VAL A 85 -5.88 14.55 -8.49
CA VAL A 85 -5.90 13.08 -8.47
C VAL A 85 -5.65 12.59 -7.05
N VAL A 86 -6.49 11.71 -6.53
CA VAL A 86 -6.34 11.14 -5.19
C VAL A 86 -5.81 9.71 -5.28
N LEU A 87 -4.57 9.50 -4.83
CA LEU A 87 -3.95 8.20 -4.68
C LEU A 87 -4.19 7.68 -3.25
N LEU A 88 -4.80 6.51 -3.09
CA LEU A 88 -4.96 5.86 -1.80
C LEU A 88 -3.91 4.76 -1.64
N ASP A 89 -3.07 4.87 -0.62
CA ASP A 89 -2.15 3.82 -0.19
C ASP A 89 -2.75 3.11 1.03
N LEU A 90 -3.24 1.88 0.87
CA LEU A 90 -3.86 1.17 1.98
C LEU A 90 -2.80 0.75 3.02
N LEU A 91 -3.11 0.94 4.31
CA LEU A 91 -2.34 0.52 5.49
C LEU A 91 -0.80 0.49 5.33
N PRO A 92 -0.15 1.56 4.85
CA PRO A 92 1.24 1.51 4.39
C PRO A 92 2.22 1.11 5.49
N GLY A 93 1.94 1.46 6.76
CA GLY A 93 2.79 1.09 7.90
C GLY A 93 2.95 -0.42 8.13
N GLY A 94 2.08 -1.26 7.56
CA GLY A 94 2.17 -2.72 7.65
C GLY A 94 2.26 -3.43 6.30
N MET A 95 2.26 -2.69 5.18
CA MET A 95 2.16 -3.22 3.81
C MET A 95 3.34 -2.78 2.93
N ASP A 96 4.54 -2.71 3.51
CA ASP A 96 5.75 -2.18 2.85
C ASP A 96 6.95 -3.14 2.98
N VAL A 97 6.73 -4.46 3.13
CA VAL A 97 7.81 -5.42 3.41
C VAL A 97 8.87 -5.45 2.29
N ASN A 98 8.46 -5.23 1.04
CA ASN A 98 9.35 -5.19 -0.12
C ASN A 98 9.55 -3.76 -0.66
N GLY A 99 9.26 -2.72 0.14
CA GLY A 99 9.39 -1.32 -0.27
C GLY A 99 8.29 -0.85 -1.24
N ASP A 100 7.11 -1.48 -1.20
CA ASP A 100 5.98 -1.20 -2.10
C ASP A 100 5.47 0.25 -2.03
N ARG A 101 5.75 0.99 -0.96
CA ARG A 101 5.51 2.45 -0.90
C ARG A 101 6.24 3.21 -2.01
N GLY A 102 7.32 2.64 -2.54
CA GLY A 102 8.00 3.15 -3.73
C GLY A 102 7.10 3.22 -4.97
N ASN A 103 6.06 2.38 -5.07
CA ASN A 103 5.06 2.46 -6.14
C ASN A 103 4.26 3.77 -6.07
N VAL A 104 3.78 4.13 -4.88
CA VAL A 104 3.00 5.36 -4.65
C VAL A 104 3.87 6.60 -4.85
N LEU A 105 5.14 6.54 -4.43
CA LEU A 105 6.11 7.60 -4.71
C LEU A 105 6.34 7.79 -6.22
N ALA A 106 6.42 6.69 -6.99
CA ALA A 106 6.53 6.76 -8.44
C ALA A 106 5.29 7.36 -9.09
N LEU A 107 4.09 6.92 -8.70
CA LEU A 107 2.82 7.47 -9.20
C LEU A 107 2.73 8.97 -8.97
N ARG A 108 2.95 9.42 -7.72
CA ARG A 108 2.93 10.85 -7.38
C ARG A 108 3.95 11.64 -8.18
N ARG A 109 5.16 11.10 -8.35
CA ARG A 109 6.23 11.76 -9.09
C ARG A 109 5.93 11.87 -10.58
N ARG A 110 5.29 10.87 -11.18
CA ARG A 110 4.89 10.91 -12.59
C ARG A 110 3.76 11.90 -12.83
N LEU A 111 2.80 12.03 -11.91
CA LEU A 111 1.78 13.08 -11.96
C LEU A 111 2.40 14.49 -11.86
N ASP A 112 3.35 14.69 -10.93
CA ASP A 112 4.12 15.93 -10.80
C ASP A 112 4.83 16.32 -12.11
N TRP A 113 5.49 15.37 -12.77
CA TRP A 113 6.12 15.61 -14.07
C TRP A 113 5.13 15.92 -15.19
N ALA A 114 3.89 15.40 -15.09
CA ALA A 114 2.80 15.73 -16.00
C ALA A 114 2.06 17.03 -15.60
N ARG A 115 2.54 17.74 -14.56
CA ARG A 115 1.92 18.96 -14.01
C ARG A 115 0.48 18.73 -13.51
N ILE A 116 0.18 17.52 -13.05
CA ILE A 116 -1.11 17.17 -12.44
C ILE A 116 -0.92 17.12 -10.91
N ASP A 117 -1.74 17.89 -10.19
CA ASP A 117 -1.73 17.86 -8.72
C ASP A 117 -2.28 16.52 -8.20
N ALA A 118 -1.66 16.00 -7.15
CA ALA A 118 -1.97 14.72 -6.55
C ALA A 118 -2.02 14.78 -5.03
N ALA A 119 -3.04 14.15 -4.44
CA ALA A 119 -3.10 13.85 -3.02
C ALA A 119 -2.70 12.39 -2.79
N VAL A 120 -1.93 12.14 -1.73
CA VAL A 120 -1.76 10.78 -1.22
C VAL A 120 -2.52 10.70 0.10
N VAL A 121 -3.51 9.83 0.14
CA VAL A 121 -4.25 9.48 1.37
C VAL A 121 -3.75 8.13 1.84
N THR A 122 -3.49 7.98 3.13
CA THR A 122 -3.11 6.70 3.71
C THR A 122 -4.32 6.03 4.36
N GLY A 123 -4.49 4.73 4.09
CA GLY A 123 -5.63 3.94 4.57
C GLY A 123 -5.54 3.52 6.03
N ASP A 124 -4.65 4.14 6.83
CA ASP A 124 -4.49 3.89 8.27
C ASP A 124 -5.15 4.95 9.16
N ASP A 125 -5.62 6.06 8.60
CA ASP A 125 -6.32 7.13 9.31
C ASP A 125 -7.81 6.84 9.58
N ARG A 126 -8.44 7.62 10.48
CA ARG A 126 -9.89 7.54 10.65
C ARG A 126 -10.59 8.12 9.42
N ARG A 127 -11.51 7.36 8.82
CA ARG A 127 -12.38 7.77 7.71
C ARG A 127 -11.71 7.94 6.34
N TRP A 128 -10.59 7.25 6.06
CA TRP A 128 -9.96 7.26 4.72
C TRP A 128 -10.92 6.85 3.58
N TRP A 129 -11.95 6.05 3.87
CA TRP A 129 -13.01 5.67 2.92
C TRP A 129 -13.87 6.84 2.42
N ALA A 130 -13.79 8.01 3.07
CA ALA A 130 -14.45 9.22 2.58
C ALA A 130 -13.65 9.93 1.47
N ALA A 131 -12.39 9.54 1.23
CA ALA A 131 -11.50 10.25 0.31
C ALA A 131 -11.85 10.10 -1.18
N ARG A 132 -12.66 9.09 -1.56
CA ARG A 132 -13.04 8.79 -2.96
C ARG A 132 -11.82 8.79 -3.91
N PRO A 133 -10.96 7.78 -3.82
CA PRO A 133 -9.71 7.74 -4.56
C PRO A 133 -9.94 7.57 -6.06
N ASP A 134 -8.95 8.02 -6.83
CA ASP A 134 -8.85 7.82 -8.27
C ASP A 134 -7.95 6.62 -8.62
N LEU A 135 -7.19 6.11 -7.63
CA LEU A 135 -6.37 4.90 -7.71
C LEU A 135 -6.13 4.35 -6.31
N VAL A 136 -6.25 3.03 -6.14
CA VAL A 136 -5.92 2.34 -4.88
C VAL A 136 -4.67 1.47 -5.06
N HIS A 137 -3.69 1.67 -4.19
CA HIS A 137 -2.51 0.82 -4.05
C HIS A 137 -2.63 -0.01 -2.78
N VAL A 138 -2.34 -1.31 -2.91
CA VAL A 138 -2.31 -2.28 -1.82
C VAL A 138 -0.95 -2.95 -1.83
N GLY A 139 -0.03 -2.47 -1.00
CA GLY A 139 1.29 -3.08 -0.85
C GLY A 139 1.26 -4.44 -0.13
N GLY A 140 2.42 -5.07 0.02
CA GLY A 140 2.55 -6.39 0.61
C GLY A 140 2.81 -6.40 2.12
N PRO A 141 1.88 -6.88 2.97
CA PRO A 141 2.26 -7.27 4.33
C PRO A 141 3.12 -8.53 4.31
N SER A 142 3.76 -8.81 5.45
CA SER A 142 4.30 -10.15 5.68
C SER A 142 3.15 -11.17 5.77
N VAL A 143 3.43 -12.44 5.52
CA VAL A 143 2.41 -13.51 5.67
C VAL A 143 1.79 -13.49 7.08
N ALA A 144 2.59 -13.25 8.13
CA ALA A 144 2.11 -13.11 9.50
C ALA A 144 1.23 -11.86 9.70
N GLY A 145 1.45 -10.79 8.92
CA GLY A 145 0.70 -9.54 8.98
C GLY A 145 -0.65 -9.57 8.23
N GLN A 146 -0.88 -10.55 7.35
CA GLN A 146 -2.10 -10.61 6.53
C GLN A 146 -3.38 -10.65 7.36
N ARG A 147 -3.41 -11.45 8.45
CA ARG A 147 -4.59 -11.52 9.33
C ARG A 147 -4.92 -10.16 9.94
N ALA A 148 -3.91 -9.44 10.42
CA ALA A 148 -4.09 -8.13 11.02
C ALA A 148 -4.54 -7.09 9.97
N ALA A 149 -4.01 -7.16 8.75
CA ALA A 149 -4.43 -6.31 7.64
C ALA A 149 -5.91 -6.56 7.27
N LEU A 150 -6.31 -7.82 7.10
CA LEU A 150 -7.70 -8.19 6.80
C LEU A 150 -8.66 -7.74 7.90
N ALA A 151 -8.29 -7.91 9.17
CA ALA A 151 -9.11 -7.45 10.30
C ALA A 151 -9.33 -5.92 10.26
N ARG A 152 -8.28 -5.15 9.90
CA ARG A 152 -8.38 -3.69 9.78
C ARG A 152 -9.20 -3.23 8.58
N LEU A 153 -9.27 -4.01 7.50
CA LEU A 153 -9.99 -3.69 6.27
C LEU A 153 -11.40 -4.30 6.20
N ALA A 154 -11.74 -5.21 7.13
CA ALA A 154 -13.00 -5.95 7.08
C ALA A 154 -14.23 -5.04 7.01
N GLY A 155 -14.23 -3.93 7.76
CA GLY A 155 -15.31 -2.94 7.76
C GLY A 155 -15.38 -2.07 6.49
N GLN A 156 -14.40 -2.16 5.59
CA GLN A 156 -14.30 -1.34 4.38
C GLN A 156 -14.36 -2.18 3.09
N ARG A 157 -14.73 -3.46 3.17
CA ARG A 157 -14.91 -4.29 1.96
C ARG A 157 -15.95 -3.71 1.02
N ALA A 158 -17.14 -3.36 1.55
CA ALA A 158 -18.23 -2.82 0.75
C ALA A 158 -17.80 -1.57 -0.04
N VAL A 159 -17.13 -0.62 0.61
CA VAL A 159 -16.67 0.61 -0.07
C VAL A 159 -15.56 0.35 -1.09
N LEU A 160 -14.68 -0.63 -0.86
CA LEU A 160 -13.69 -1.03 -1.85
C LEU A 160 -14.34 -1.64 -3.10
N HIS A 161 -15.36 -2.49 -2.91
CA HIS A 161 -16.18 -3.05 -3.99
C HIS A 161 -16.94 -1.96 -4.76
N GLU A 162 -17.54 -0.99 -4.06
CA GLU A 162 -18.19 0.17 -4.68
C GLU A 162 -17.22 0.94 -5.59
N TRP A 163 -15.99 1.18 -5.13
CA TRP A 163 -14.98 1.87 -5.94
C TRP A 163 -14.55 1.07 -7.16
N VAL A 164 -14.37 -0.25 -7.02
CA VAL A 164 -14.08 -1.12 -8.16
C VAL A 164 -15.22 -1.09 -9.17
N ALA A 165 -16.47 -1.16 -8.71
CA ALA A 165 -17.66 -1.06 -9.56
C ALA A 165 -17.76 0.31 -10.27
N ASP A 166 -17.34 1.39 -9.59
CA ASP A 166 -17.22 2.73 -10.17
C ASP A 166 -15.98 2.88 -11.09
N GLY A 167 -15.19 1.82 -11.27
CA GLY A 167 -14.06 1.78 -12.18
C GLY A 167 -12.79 2.43 -11.64
N VAL A 168 -12.63 2.55 -10.32
CA VAL A 168 -11.37 2.94 -9.69
C VAL A 168 -10.34 1.82 -9.90
N PRO A 169 -9.16 2.10 -10.49
CA PRO A 169 -8.11 1.10 -10.63
C PRO A 169 -7.52 0.72 -9.27
N VAL A 170 -7.28 -0.58 -9.08
CA VAL A 170 -6.69 -1.15 -7.86
C VAL A 170 -5.46 -1.96 -8.25
N LEU A 171 -4.32 -1.70 -7.60
CA LEU A 171 -3.09 -2.47 -7.76
C LEU A 171 -2.71 -3.13 -6.43
N GLY A 172 -2.74 -4.46 -6.39
CA GLY A 172 -2.21 -5.28 -5.30
C GLY A 172 -0.83 -5.85 -5.65
N VAL A 173 0.15 -5.65 -4.77
CA VAL A 173 1.55 -6.06 -4.98
C VAL A 173 1.98 -7.08 -3.93
N ALA A 174 2.57 -8.19 -4.38
CA ALA A 174 3.02 -9.30 -3.54
C ALA A 174 1.96 -9.73 -2.52
N GLY A 175 2.23 -9.58 -1.21
CA GLY A 175 1.27 -9.89 -0.16
C GLY A 175 -0.09 -9.20 -0.32
N GLY A 176 -0.11 -8.01 -0.93
CA GLY A 176 -1.31 -7.21 -1.18
C GLY A 176 -2.20 -7.83 -2.24
N PHE A 177 -1.63 -8.45 -3.27
CA PHE A 177 -2.39 -9.25 -4.24
C PHE A 177 -3.15 -10.38 -3.52
N HIS A 178 -2.49 -11.14 -2.65
CA HIS A 178 -3.17 -12.21 -1.92
C HIS A 178 -4.33 -11.69 -1.06
N LEU A 179 -4.24 -10.48 -0.50
CA LEU A 179 -5.36 -9.87 0.24
C LEU A 179 -6.58 -9.58 -0.66
N LEU A 180 -6.37 -9.31 -1.96
CA LEU A 180 -7.45 -9.01 -2.90
C LEU A 180 -8.31 -10.25 -3.23
N LEU A 181 -7.78 -11.46 -3.06
CA LEU A 181 -8.48 -12.71 -3.36
C LEU A 181 -9.68 -12.96 -2.43
N ASP A 182 -10.58 -13.86 -2.81
CA ASP A 182 -11.74 -14.23 -1.97
C ASP A 182 -11.31 -14.90 -0.67
N ARG A 183 -10.28 -15.74 -0.74
CA ARG A 183 -9.94 -16.72 0.31
C ARG A 183 -8.44 -16.81 0.54
N LEU A 184 -8.02 -16.78 1.79
CA LEU A 184 -6.63 -16.99 2.17
C LEU A 184 -6.54 -18.09 3.23
N LEU A 185 -5.85 -19.18 2.92
CA LEU A 185 -5.37 -20.10 3.94
C LEU A 185 -4.08 -19.51 4.54
N LEU A 186 -4.10 -19.17 5.82
CA LEU A 186 -2.94 -18.60 6.52
C LEU A 186 -2.16 -19.70 7.26
N PRO A 187 -0.86 -19.52 7.52
CA PRO A 187 -0.08 -20.49 8.29
C PRO A 187 -0.73 -20.80 9.65
N GLY A 188 -0.92 -22.09 9.94
CA GLY A 188 -1.54 -22.57 11.16
C GLY A 188 -3.07 -22.69 11.12
N ASP A 189 -3.73 -22.12 10.10
CA ASP A 189 -5.17 -22.26 9.94
C ASP A 189 -5.53 -23.62 9.29
N ARG A 190 -6.69 -24.17 9.68
CA ARG A 190 -7.27 -25.36 9.04
C ARG A 190 -8.27 -25.01 7.94
N VAL A 191 -8.84 -23.80 8.00
CA VAL A 191 -9.85 -23.31 7.07
C VAL A 191 -9.42 -21.93 6.56
N PRO A 192 -9.70 -21.58 5.30
CA PRO A 192 -9.40 -20.25 4.79
C PRO A 192 -10.17 -19.15 5.51
N VAL A 193 -9.54 -17.99 5.67
CA VAL A 193 -10.23 -16.74 6.04
C VAL A 193 -10.68 -16.00 4.79
N ALA A 194 -11.72 -15.18 4.92
CA ALA A 194 -12.15 -14.33 3.82
C ALA A 194 -11.14 -13.21 3.55
N GLY A 195 -10.72 -13.04 2.30
CA GLY A 195 -9.97 -11.89 1.82
C GLY A 195 -10.87 -10.69 1.50
N LEU A 196 -10.37 -9.74 0.72
CA LEU A 196 -11.16 -8.57 0.30
C LEU A 196 -12.16 -8.93 -0.80
N GLY A 197 -11.93 -10.03 -1.53
CA GLY A 197 -12.82 -10.53 -2.58
C GLY A 197 -12.96 -9.61 -3.79
N LEU A 198 -11.92 -8.81 -4.08
CA LEU A 198 -11.88 -7.97 -5.29
C LEU A 198 -11.43 -8.75 -6.53
N LEU A 199 -10.84 -9.92 -6.32
CA LEU A 199 -10.43 -10.89 -7.34
C LEU A 199 -10.89 -12.28 -6.91
N ARG A 200 -11.40 -13.06 -7.86
CA ARG A 200 -11.90 -14.40 -7.57
C ARG A 200 -10.76 -15.40 -7.52
N GLY A 201 -10.65 -16.13 -6.42
CA GLY A 201 -9.54 -17.06 -6.22
C GLY A 201 -9.19 -17.30 -4.76
N SER A 202 -8.12 -18.08 -4.56
CA SER A 202 -7.61 -18.42 -3.26
C SER A 202 -6.09 -18.35 -3.18
N SER A 203 -5.58 -18.15 -1.97
CA SER A 203 -4.14 -18.19 -1.68
C SER A 203 -3.86 -19.16 -0.54
N ARG A 204 -2.73 -19.85 -0.61
CA ARG A 204 -2.28 -20.76 0.46
C ARG A 204 -0.76 -20.69 0.68
N PRO A 205 -0.26 -21.13 1.85
CA PRO A 205 1.18 -21.17 2.09
C PRO A 205 1.86 -22.15 1.13
N ALA A 206 3.07 -21.81 0.72
CA ALA A 206 3.88 -22.62 -0.19
C ALA A 206 5.37 -22.49 0.13
N ALA A 207 6.19 -23.35 -0.49
CA ALA A 207 7.64 -23.23 -0.41
C ALA A 207 8.09 -21.86 -0.96
N ARG A 208 9.06 -21.23 -0.29
CA ARG A 208 9.47 -19.87 -0.67
C ARG A 208 10.16 -19.86 -2.03
N VAL A 209 9.69 -18.99 -2.92
CA VAL A 209 10.32 -18.70 -4.20
C VAL A 209 10.89 -17.30 -4.20
N SER A 210 12.16 -17.16 -4.54
CA SER A 210 12.78 -15.87 -4.75
C SER A 210 13.64 -15.84 -6.00
N GLY A 211 13.55 -14.74 -6.75
CA GLY A 211 14.32 -14.58 -7.98
C GLY A 211 13.75 -13.50 -8.89
N PHE A 212 14.56 -13.09 -9.86
CA PHE A 212 14.12 -12.20 -10.92
C PHE A 212 13.08 -12.89 -11.81
N ALA A 213 12.10 -12.13 -12.25
CA ALA A 213 11.04 -12.63 -13.10
C ALA A 213 10.65 -11.64 -14.20
N VAL A 214 10.14 -12.20 -15.28
CA VAL A 214 9.64 -11.47 -16.45
C VAL A 214 8.30 -12.07 -16.83
N VAL A 215 7.30 -11.21 -16.96
CA VAL A 215 5.92 -11.57 -17.29
C VAL A 215 5.52 -10.82 -18.55
N GLU A 216 4.97 -11.53 -19.53
CA GLU A 216 4.32 -10.92 -20.68
C GLU A 216 2.87 -10.57 -20.32
N THR A 217 2.48 -9.32 -20.49
CA THR A 217 1.13 -8.82 -20.19
C THR A 217 0.57 -8.11 -21.42
N ALA A 218 -0.71 -7.73 -21.40
CA ALA A 218 -1.31 -6.95 -22.48
C ALA A 218 -0.61 -5.60 -22.74
N ILE A 219 0.10 -5.06 -21.74
CA ILE A 219 0.83 -3.77 -21.82
C ILE A 219 2.34 -3.97 -22.09
N GLY A 220 2.73 -5.22 -22.39
CA GLY A 220 4.08 -5.65 -22.70
C GLY A 220 4.78 -6.33 -21.52
N ARG A 221 6.11 -6.45 -21.62
CA ARG A 221 6.92 -7.14 -20.63
C ARG A 221 7.06 -6.35 -19.32
N VAL A 222 6.64 -6.99 -18.23
CA VAL A 222 6.80 -6.51 -16.87
C VAL A 222 7.93 -7.29 -16.21
N HIS A 223 8.82 -6.57 -15.55
CA HIS A 223 9.99 -7.12 -14.87
C HIS A 223 9.84 -6.90 -13.36
N GLY A 224 10.28 -7.87 -12.57
CA GLY A 224 10.21 -7.74 -11.11
C GLY A 224 10.98 -8.84 -10.41
N TYR A 225 10.71 -8.98 -9.12
CA TYR A 225 11.21 -10.07 -8.31
C TYR A 225 10.07 -10.81 -7.65
N HIS A 226 10.26 -12.12 -7.50
CA HIS A 226 9.49 -12.92 -6.57
C HIS A 226 10.20 -12.98 -5.22
N ASN A 227 9.40 -12.97 -4.16
CA ASN A 227 9.80 -13.25 -2.78
C ASN A 227 8.58 -13.82 -2.05
N LEU A 228 8.02 -14.88 -2.61
CA LEU A 228 6.70 -15.40 -2.28
C LEU A 228 6.84 -16.54 -1.28
N GLY A 229 6.03 -16.54 -0.23
CA GLY A 229 5.83 -17.70 0.65
C GLY A 229 4.43 -18.30 0.50
N GLN A 230 3.75 -17.96 -0.59
CA GLN A 230 2.37 -18.32 -0.89
C GLN A 230 2.24 -18.57 -2.38
N GLU A 231 1.22 -19.35 -2.74
CA GLU A 231 0.77 -19.53 -4.11
C GLU A 231 -0.69 -19.12 -4.21
N ALA A 232 -1.12 -18.77 -5.43
CA ALA A 232 -2.48 -18.38 -5.74
C ALA A 232 -3.11 -19.35 -6.75
N GLU A 233 -4.40 -19.57 -6.61
CA GLU A 233 -5.25 -20.29 -7.56
C GLU A 233 -6.42 -19.39 -7.92
N LEU A 234 -6.65 -19.18 -9.21
CA LEU A 234 -7.69 -18.30 -9.72
C LEU A 234 -8.96 -19.10 -9.97
N ASP A 235 -10.09 -18.53 -9.58
CA ASP A 235 -11.42 -19.09 -9.86
C ASP A 235 -12.01 -18.46 -11.13
N GLU A 236 -13.08 -19.05 -11.66
CA GLU A 236 -13.83 -18.53 -12.81
C GLU A 236 -14.22 -17.05 -12.63
N GLY A 237 -14.00 -16.24 -13.68
CA GLY A 237 -14.26 -14.79 -13.65
C GLY A 237 -13.08 -13.94 -13.19
N THR A 238 -11.90 -14.54 -13.01
CA THR A 238 -10.63 -13.82 -12.85
C THR A 238 -9.57 -14.46 -13.72
N GLU A 239 -8.93 -13.64 -14.55
CA GLU A 239 -7.92 -14.09 -15.50
C GLU A 239 -6.51 -13.84 -14.95
N PRO A 240 -5.48 -14.60 -15.36
CA PRO A 240 -4.10 -14.23 -15.12
C PRO A 240 -3.80 -12.81 -15.61
N TRP A 241 -3.01 -12.04 -14.86
CA TRP A 241 -2.59 -10.72 -15.33
C TRP A 241 -1.61 -10.83 -16.50
N GLY A 242 -0.78 -11.87 -16.49
CA GLY A 242 0.12 -12.18 -17.58
C GLY A 242 0.65 -13.60 -17.56
N ARG A 243 1.54 -13.86 -18.53
CA ARG A 243 2.21 -15.14 -18.70
C ARG A 243 3.68 -15.04 -18.30
N VAL A 244 4.14 -15.95 -17.46
CA VAL A 244 5.54 -16.06 -17.04
C VAL A 244 6.41 -16.36 -18.27
N LEU A 245 7.39 -15.50 -18.53
CA LEU A 245 8.49 -15.75 -19.48
C LEU A 245 9.74 -16.25 -18.77
N LEU A 246 9.95 -15.80 -17.53
CA LEU A 246 11.08 -16.14 -16.69
C LEU A 246 10.67 -16.07 -15.22
N GLY A 247 11.11 -17.04 -14.42
CA GLY A 247 10.85 -17.09 -12.98
C GLY A 247 9.69 -18.01 -12.64
N ALA A 248 8.96 -17.69 -11.57
CA ALA A 248 7.73 -18.37 -11.19
C ALA A 248 6.51 -17.49 -11.50
N GLY A 249 5.30 -18.01 -11.31
CA GLY A 249 4.06 -17.25 -11.42
C GLY A 249 3.25 -17.36 -10.15
N ASN A 250 1.94 -17.58 -10.30
CA ASN A 250 1.02 -17.83 -9.20
C ASN A 250 1.38 -19.08 -8.38
N ALA A 251 2.01 -20.08 -9.00
CA ALA A 251 2.68 -21.18 -8.31
C ALA A 251 3.96 -21.60 -9.07
N PRO A 252 4.89 -22.33 -8.42
CA PRO A 252 6.05 -22.88 -9.12
C PRO A 252 5.64 -23.76 -10.32
N GLY A 253 6.24 -23.52 -11.49
CA GLY A 253 5.98 -24.27 -12.72
C GLY A 253 4.68 -23.91 -13.45
N ARG A 254 3.87 -23.01 -12.89
CA ARG A 254 2.67 -22.50 -13.55
C ARG A 254 3.00 -21.36 -14.52
N PRO A 255 2.39 -21.33 -15.72
CA PRO A 255 2.67 -20.29 -16.71
C PRO A 255 1.94 -18.97 -16.43
N ASP A 256 0.95 -18.97 -15.53
CA ASP A 256 0.15 -17.80 -15.17
C ASP A 256 0.78 -17.00 -14.02
N GLU A 257 0.77 -15.67 -14.14
CA GLU A 257 1.22 -14.75 -13.09
C GLU A 257 0.17 -13.69 -12.80
N GLY A 258 -0.05 -13.46 -11.51
CA GLY A 258 -0.96 -12.44 -11.02
C GLY A 258 -2.40 -12.77 -11.37
N ALA A 259 -3.24 -11.76 -11.27
CA ALA A 259 -4.65 -11.84 -11.57
C ALA A 259 -5.18 -10.47 -12.01
N ALA A 260 -6.17 -10.47 -12.89
CA ALA A 260 -6.85 -9.27 -13.34
C ALA A 260 -8.36 -9.52 -13.46
N SER A 261 -9.14 -8.54 -13.02
CA SER A 261 -10.58 -8.46 -13.29
C SER A 261 -10.98 -6.98 -13.42
N GLY A 262 -11.45 -6.59 -14.61
CA GLY A 262 -11.69 -5.18 -14.93
C GLY A 262 -10.43 -4.33 -14.74
N ARG A 263 -10.47 -3.38 -13.79
CA ARG A 263 -9.35 -2.48 -13.44
C ARG A 263 -8.64 -2.88 -12.14
N VAL A 264 -8.94 -4.05 -11.60
CA VAL A 264 -8.23 -4.63 -10.46
C VAL A 264 -7.13 -5.52 -10.99
N VAL A 265 -5.89 -5.23 -10.61
CA VAL A 265 -4.70 -6.02 -10.92
C VAL A 265 -4.02 -6.44 -9.63
N GLY A 266 -3.73 -7.71 -9.50
CA GLY A 266 -2.88 -8.27 -8.48
C GLY A 266 -1.65 -8.93 -9.12
N THR A 267 -0.47 -8.70 -8.57
CA THR A 267 0.77 -9.35 -9.05
C THR A 267 1.64 -9.80 -7.89
N ASN A 268 2.31 -10.92 -8.10
CA ASN A 268 3.34 -11.46 -7.22
C ASN A 268 4.68 -10.72 -7.34
N LEU A 269 4.87 -9.96 -8.42
CA LEU A 269 6.07 -9.18 -8.67
C LEU A 269 6.17 -8.00 -7.69
N HIS A 270 7.37 -7.75 -7.17
CA HIS A 270 7.71 -6.56 -6.40
C HIS A 270 9.07 -5.99 -6.83
N GLY A 271 9.58 -5.00 -6.12
CA GLY A 271 10.91 -4.46 -6.39
C GLY A 271 11.28 -3.12 -5.77
N PRO A 272 10.51 -2.02 -5.91
CA PRO A 272 9.08 -1.86 -6.21
C PRO A 272 8.70 -2.01 -7.70
N LEU A 273 7.44 -2.38 -7.97
CA LEU A 273 6.91 -2.70 -9.31
C LEU A 273 6.93 -1.50 -10.28
N LEU A 274 6.34 -0.37 -9.90
CA LEU A 274 6.03 0.73 -10.82
C LEU A 274 7.26 1.55 -11.27
N PRO A 275 8.24 1.89 -10.42
CA PRO A 275 9.47 2.54 -10.87
C PRO A 275 10.22 1.72 -11.93
N ARG A 276 10.08 0.40 -11.86
CA ARG A 276 10.73 -0.56 -12.76
C ARG A 276 9.97 -0.78 -14.06
N ASN A 277 8.66 -0.56 -14.03
CA ASN A 277 7.75 -0.77 -15.15
C ASN A 277 6.92 0.49 -15.40
N PRO A 278 7.52 1.55 -15.97
CA PRO A 278 6.85 2.84 -16.15
C PRO A 278 5.53 2.77 -16.91
N ARG A 279 5.42 1.87 -17.89
CA ARG A 279 4.19 1.64 -18.66
C ARG A 279 3.02 1.21 -17.77
N VAL A 280 3.27 0.34 -16.79
CA VAL A 280 2.24 -0.07 -15.81
C VAL A 280 1.76 1.14 -15.02
N ALA A 281 2.70 2.01 -14.61
CA ALA A 281 2.36 3.24 -13.90
C ALA A 281 1.54 4.19 -14.78
N ASP A 282 1.91 4.34 -16.05
CA ASP A 282 1.24 5.23 -16.99
C ASP A 282 -0.19 4.79 -17.31
N GLU A 283 -0.43 3.49 -17.46
CA GLU A 283 -1.78 2.95 -17.68
C GLU A 283 -2.69 3.23 -16.48
N LEU A 284 -2.19 2.99 -15.26
CA LEU A 284 -2.93 3.28 -14.04
C LEU A 284 -3.21 4.79 -13.88
N LEU A 285 -2.23 5.64 -14.19
CA LEU A 285 -2.38 7.10 -14.10
C LEU A 285 -3.27 7.67 -15.21
N GLY A 286 -3.25 7.10 -16.41
CA GLY A 286 -4.15 7.48 -17.50
C GLY A 286 -5.61 7.30 -17.09
N VAL A 287 -5.94 6.15 -16.48
CA VAL A 287 -7.27 5.90 -15.92
C VAL A 287 -7.58 6.87 -14.79
N ALA A 288 -6.68 7.03 -13.80
CA ALA A 288 -6.90 7.88 -12.64
C ALA A 288 -7.11 9.36 -13.02
N ALA A 289 -6.36 9.87 -14.00
CA ALA A 289 -6.49 11.23 -14.50
C ALA A 289 -7.78 11.44 -15.29
N ALA A 290 -8.15 10.48 -16.15
CA ALA A 290 -9.37 10.55 -16.96
C ALA A 290 -10.63 10.66 -16.09
N ARG A 291 -10.65 10.01 -14.92
CA ARG A 291 -11.74 10.14 -13.93
C ARG A 291 -11.98 11.58 -13.44
N ARG A 292 -10.96 12.44 -13.54
CA ARG A 292 -10.99 13.86 -13.18
C ARG A 292 -11.08 14.79 -14.38
N GLY A 293 -11.29 14.25 -15.58
CA GLY A 293 -11.28 15.01 -16.83
C GLY A 293 -9.91 15.57 -17.20
N LEU A 294 -8.83 14.95 -16.69
CA LEU A 294 -7.46 15.37 -16.94
C LEU A 294 -6.82 14.48 -18.01
N ASP A 295 -6.00 15.09 -18.86
CA ASP A 295 -5.21 14.39 -19.87
C ASP A 295 -3.81 14.09 -19.34
N TYR A 296 -3.56 12.83 -18.95
CA TYR A 296 -2.24 12.39 -18.52
C TYR A 296 -1.40 11.96 -19.72
N ARG A 297 -0.26 12.64 -19.94
CA ARG A 297 0.71 12.28 -20.99
C ARG A 297 2.14 12.26 -20.45
N PRO A 298 2.86 11.14 -20.59
CA PRO A 298 4.29 11.09 -20.28
C PRO A 298 5.10 12.06 -21.16
N GLY A 299 5.90 12.90 -20.50
CA GLY A 299 6.76 13.89 -21.12
C GLY A 299 8.22 13.47 -21.25
N GLU A 300 9.08 14.43 -21.56
CA GLU A 300 10.52 14.21 -21.67
C GLU A 300 11.14 13.71 -20.36
N ARG A 301 10.71 14.28 -19.23
CA ARG A 301 11.22 13.91 -17.90
C ARG A 301 10.89 12.46 -17.54
N HIS A 302 9.68 11.99 -17.87
CA HIS A 302 9.32 10.58 -17.74
C HIS A 302 10.25 9.72 -18.58
N ARG A 303 10.35 9.99 -19.89
CA ARG A 303 11.21 9.23 -20.82
C ARG A 303 12.67 9.20 -20.36
N ALA A 304 13.19 10.29 -19.80
CA ALA A 304 14.56 10.34 -19.31
C ALA A 304 14.83 9.37 -18.15
N VAL A 305 13.88 9.26 -17.20
CA VAL A 305 13.97 8.33 -16.08
C VAL A 305 13.65 6.90 -16.51
N ASP A 306 12.69 6.73 -17.42
CA ASP A 306 12.26 5.41 -17.92
C ASP A 306 13.42 4.68 -18.61
N ARG A 307 14.30 5.39 -19.33
CA ARG A 307 15.54 4.84 -19.90
C ARG A 307 16.45 4.18 -18.85
N ILE A 308 16.44 4.63 -17.60
CA ILE A 308 17.22 4.03 -16.52
C ILE A 308 16.62 2.66 -16.16
N ALA A 309 15.30 2.58 -16.01
CA ALA A 309 14.59 1.34 -15.74
C ALA A 309 14.74 0.34 -16.89
N GLU A 310 14.63 0.80 -18.14
CA GLU A 310 14.82 -0.01 -19.35
C GLU A 310 16.24 -0.62 -19.39
N ARG A 311 17.28 0.19 -19.20
CA ARG A 311 18.67 -0.28 -19.16
C ARG A 311 18.89 -1.29 -18.02
N ALA A 312 18.37 -1.02 -16.83
CA ALA A 312 18.48 -1.93 -15.70
C ALA A 312 17.78 -3.27 -15.97
N ASN A 313 16.59 -3.24 -16.58
CA ASN A 313 15.84 -4.44 -16.96
C ASN A 313 16.57 -5.23 -18.05
N ALA A 314 17.13 -4.56 -19.07
CA ALA A 314 17.90 -5.21 -20.12
C ALA A 314 19.11 -5.98 -19.55
N VAL A 315 19.87 -5.39 -18.63
CA VAL A 315 21.01 -6.05 -17.97
C VAL A 315 20.56 -7.28 -17.18
N LEU A 316 19.47 -7.18 -16.42
CA LEU A 316 18.99 -8.30 -15.61
C LEU A 316 18.39 -9.42 -16.46
N HIS A 317 17.65 -9.06 -17.50
CA HIS A 317 17.13 -10.00 -18.48
C HIS A 317 18.27 -10.77 -19.16
N ALA A 318 19.29 -10.07 -19.67
CA ALA A 318 20.46 -10.70 -20.28
C ALA A 318 21.20 -11.64 -19.32
N ARG A 319 21.40 -11.20 -18.06
CA ARG A 319 22.02 -12.03 -17.02
C ARG A 319 21.21 -13.28 -16.69
N ALA A 320 19.89 -13.18 -16.68
CA ALA A 320 19.04 -14.33 -16.39
C ALA A 320 18.95 -15.30 -17.56
N ALA A 321 18.90 -14.80 -18.80
CA ALA A 321 18.95 -15.61 -20.02
C ALA A 321 20.30 -16.35 -20.14
N GLY A 322 21.42 -15.67 -19.87
CA GLY A 322 22.76 -16.26 -19.94
C GLY A 322 23.08 -17.28 -18.83
N ARG A 323 22.29 -17.33 -17.75
CA ARG A 323 22.44 -18.32 -16.67
C ARG A 323 21.74 -19.65 -16.94
N GLY A 324 21.03 -19.78 -18.06
CA GLY A 324 20.37 -21.02 -18.50
C GLY A 324 19.49 -21.64 -17.43
N SER A 325 18.23 -21.20 -17.31
CA SER A 325 17.10 -21.90 -16.65
C SER A 325 17.44 -22.81 -15.45
N ARG A 326 18.36 -22.42 -14.57
CA ARG A 326 18.51 -23.06 -13.27
C ARG A 326 17.48 -22.43 -12.37
N SER A 327 16.29 -23.01 -12.38
CA SER A 327 15.31 -22.85 -11.31
C SER A 327 16.07 -22.98 -9.99
N TYR A 328 16.13 -21.90 -9.23
CA TYR A 328 16.70 -21.92 -7.90
C TYR A 328 15.85 -22.87 -7.05
N VAL A 329 16.38 -24.05 -6.75
CA VAL A 329 15.81 -24.99 -5.78
C VAL A 329 16.25 -24.51 -4.39
N PRO A 330 15.33 -24.24 -3.46
CA PRO A 330 15.71 -23.74 -2.14
C PRO A 330 16.50 -24.81 -1.37
N ALA A 331 17.59 -24.38 -0.72
CA ALA A 331 18.35 -25.18 0.22
C ALA A 331 17.57 -25.39 1.53
N SER A 332 16.55 -26.24 1.50
CA SER A 332 15.96 -26.82 2.71
C SER A 332 15.08 -28.03 2.39
N ALA A 333 15.72 -29.13 1.98
CA ALA A 333 15.20 -30.46 2.21
C ALA A 333 16.36 -31.26 2.81
N GLY A 334 16.53 -31.15 4.13
CA GLY A 334 17.40 -32.06 4.86
C GLY A 334 16.89 -33.48 4.63
N THR A 335 17.63 -34.25 3.87
CA THR A 335 17.39 -35.67 3.60
C THR A 335 17.63 -36.48 4.88
N GLY A 336 16.64 -36.47 5.76
CA GLY A 336 16.47 -37.45 6.82
C GLY A 336 15.75 -38.68 6.29
N LEU A 337 16.37 -39.44 5.39
CA LEU A 337 15.91 -40.78 5.03
C LEU A 337 17.03 -41.77 5.37
N ARG A 338 16.88 -42.38 6.55
CA ARG A 338 17.63 -43.57 6.96
C ARG A 338 17.37 -44.67 5.95
N ARG A 339 18.44 -45.26 5.40
CA ARG A 339 18.36 -46.55 4.71
C ARG A 339 18.14 -47.66 5.74
N PRO A 340 17.24 -48.64 5.49
CA PRO A 340 17.15 -49.83 6.31
C PRO A 340 18.35 -50.74 6.04
N VAL A 341 18.90 -51.31 7.12
CA VAL A 341 19.60 -52.61 7.12
C VAL A 341 18.64 -53.58 7.80
#